data_AF-V4M892-F1
#
_entry.id   AF-V4M892-F1
#
_cell.length_a   1.000
_cell.length_b   1.000
_cell.length_c   1.000
_cell.angle_alpha   90.00
_cell.angle_beta   90.00
_cell.angle_gamma   90.00
#
_symmetry.space_group_name_H-M   'P 1'
#
loop_
_entity.id
_entity.type
_entity.pdbx_description
1 polymer ?
#
loop_
_entity_poly.entity_id
_entity_poly.type
_entity_poly.pdbx_seq_one_letter_code
_entity_poly.pdbx_strand_id
1 'polypeptide(L)'
;MNVTSKHQLEIFSTKDTTRLHSRTEEDEEIVEEKNPLQSSRPMSLITHFFFFFFVFSIVSLFKISNSTPLKPHPLPILPLPSSQQLQWQLGSMAMFLHFGPNTFTDSEWGSGKADPSVFNPTHLNATQWVQIAKDSGFSRVILTAKHHDGFCLWPSEYTDYSVKSSPWRAGTGDVVAELASAAAAAGIGLGLYLSPWDRHEGSYGETLGYNEYYLSQMTELLTKYGEIKEVWLDGAKGKGEKYMEYFFDTWFSLIHQLQPGAVIFSDAGPDVRYIGNENGVAGSTCWYSLEGDGFGQDWVPAECDISIRPGWFWHALESPKPAVQLLDIYYNTVGRNCLFLLNVPPNSSGLISEQDIKVLEEFREIKTSVFSNNLARKAAVNSSSVRGGQSSKFGPKNVLEEGLDKYWAPEEKQKEWELYFEFQDSVSFNVLEVQEPIQMGQRVASFHLETRNIGSGKWTRVVNGTTVGLKRLLRFPRVESRSLKLVVDKARTDPLISYVGIYMDKFSVSSRNSSKITITRTLQEEQQLISERLTT
;
A
#
# COMPACT_ATOMS: atom_id res chain seq x y z
N MET A 1 28.16 -21.27 -38.15
CA MET A 1 28.66 -20.59 -39.37
C MET A 1 28.47 -19.08 -39.18
N ASN A 2 29.23 -18.24 -39.88
CA ASN A 2 29.16 -16.79 -39.73
C ASN A 2 27.92 -16.21 -40.42
N VAL A 3 27.35 -15.11 -39.92
CA VAL A 3 27.51 -13.77 -40.52
C VAL A 3 27.51 -12.73 -39.39
N THR A 4 28.40 -11.75 -39.45
CA THR A 4 28.43 -10.57 -38.57
C THR A 4 27.84 -9.36 -39.29
N SER A 5 27.14 -8.48 -38.57
CA SER A 5 26.88 -7.11 -39.01
C SER A 5 27.16 -6.14 -37.86
N LYS A 6 27.93 -5.08 -38.14
CA LYS A 6 28.05 -3.88 -37.29
C LYS A 6 27.29 -2.75 -37.99
N HIS A 7 26.73 -1.82 -37.23
CA HIS A 7 26.47 -0.47 -37.73
C HIS A 7 27.12 0.57 -36.81
N GLN A 8 27.53 1.68 -37.40
CA GLN A 8 28.25 2.77 -36.73
C GLN A 8 27.31 3.93 -36.43
N LEU A 9 27.65 4.70 -35.41
CA LEU A 9 27.12 6.05 -35.21
C LEU A 9 27.91 7.00 -36.12
N GLU A 10 27.23 7.71 -37.01
CA GLU A 10 27.80 8.87 -37.72
C GLU A 10 27.40 10.17 -37.03
N ILE A 11 28.31 11.15 -37.06
CA ILE A 11 28.15 12.46 -36.44
C ILE A 11 27.87 13.46 -37.55
N PHE A 12 26.66 14.04 -37.57
CA PHE A 12 26.36 15.18 -38.43
C PHE A 12 26.55 16.50 -37.68
N SER A 13 27.36 17.37 -38.29
CA SER A 13 27.64 18.74 -37.84
C SER A 13 27.66 19.64 -39.07
N THR A 14 26.76 20.62 -39.11
CA THR A 14 26.75 21.70 -40.10
C THR A 14 26.39 23.01 -39.42
N LYS A 15 26.91 24.12 -39.97
CA LYS A 15 26.68 25.49 -39.53
C LYS A 15 26.00 26.25 -40.67
N ASP A 16 25.17 27.22 -40.31
CA ASP A 16 25.13 28.57 -40.93
C ASP A 16 24.52 29.53 -39.87
N THR A 17 25.01 30.73 -39.56
CA THR A 17 25.56 31.88 -40.33
C THR A 17 24.48 32.63 -41.14
N THR A 18 24.40 33.97 -41.21
CA THR A 18 25.20 35.10 -40.64
C THR A 18 24.26 36.03 -39.79
N ARG A 19 24.29 37.38 -39.64
CA ARG A 19 25.05 38.55 -40.17
C ARG A 19 24.74 39.84 -39.35
N LEU A 20 25.64 40.85 -39.41
CA LEU A 20 25.44 42.30 -39.09
C LEU A 20 25.23 42.68 -37.59
N HIS A 21 25.68 43.84 -37.06
CA HIS A 21 26.44 44.95 -37.66
C HIS A 21 27.39 45.70 -36.66
N SER A 22 28.09 46.71 -37.19
CA SER A 22 29.05 47.71 -36.63
C SER A 22 28.46 48.71 -35.61
N ARG A 23 29.19 49.61 -34.90
CA ARG A 23 30.63 49.89 -34.54
C ARG A 23 30.62 51.11 -33.54
N THR A 24 31.78 51.76 -33.30
CA THR A 24 32.09 53.03 -32.59
C THR A 24 32.13 52.92 -31.05
N GLU A 25 33.20 53.32 -30.32
CA GLU A 25 33.98 54.59 -30.30
C GLU A 25 33.14 55.72 -29.62
N GLU A 26 33.60 56.52 -28.64
CA GLU A 26 34.92 56.64 -27.97
C GLU A 26 34.83 57.35 -26.58
N ASP A 27 35.93 57.98 -26.13
CA ASP A 27 36.10 59.00 -25.05
C ASP A 27 36.33 58.63 -23.56
N GLU A 28 37.38 59.23 -23.01
CA GLU A 28 37.78 59.33 -21.59
C GLU A 28 37.55 60.77 -21.07
N GLU A 29 37.46 60.99 -19.74
CA GLU A 29 37.77 62.31 -19.18
C GLU A 29 38.47 62.19 -17.80
N ILE A 30 39.43 63.10 -17.54
CA ILE A 30 40.36 63.09 -16.40
C ILE A 30 40.13 64.34 -15.54
N VAL A 31 40.15 64.22 -14.21
CA VAL A 31 40.17 65.35 -13.27
C VAL A 31 41.27 65.17 -12.21
N GLU A 32 41.95 66.28 -11.86
CA GLU A 32 43.21 66.33 -11.11
C GLU A 32 43.11 66.00 -9.60
N GLU A 33 44.23 65.52 -9.05
CA GLU A 33 44.52 65.49 -7.60
C GLU A 33 45.02 66.85 -7.10
N LYS A 34 44.57 67.31 -5.92
CA LYS A 34 45.16 68.44 -5.18
C LYS A 34 45.30 68.15 -3.69
N ASN A 35 46.47 68.46 -3.14
CA ASN A 35 46.88 68.12 -1.78
C ASN A 35 47.87 69.19 -1.25
N PRO A 36 47.66 69.77 -0.05
CA PRO A 36 48.81 70.25 0.71
C PRO A 36 48.68 70.14 2.26
N LEU A 37 49.77 69.64 2.89
CA LEU A 37 50.48 70.20 4.08
C LEU A 37 49.68 70.47 5.40
N GLN A 38 50.20 70.37 6.64
CA GLN A 38 51.57 70.21 7.16
C GLN A 38 51.57 69.80 8.67
N SER A 39 52.60 69.06 9.15
CA SER A 39 53.11 69.00 10.56
C SER A 39 52.17 68.69 11.75
N SER A 40 52.54 67.99 12.83
CA SER A 40 53.81 67.98 13.59
C SER A 40 54.10 66.66 14.37
N ARG A 41 55.21 66.60 15.14
CA ARG A 41 55.72 65.44 15.93
C ARG A 41 55.44 65.61 17.46
N PRO A 42 55.95 64.79 18.42
CA PRO A 42 56.61 63.45 18.40
C PRO A 42 56.12 62.43 19.50
N MET A 43 56.81 61.27 19.59
CA MET A 43 56.80 60.27 20.71
C MET A 43 55.51 59.44 20.90
N SER A 44 55.52 58.24 21.52
CA SER A 44 56.54 57.57 22.36
C SER A 44 56.74 56.08 22.00
N LEU A 45 57.84 55.48 22.49
CA LEU A 45 57.96 54.02 22.67
C LEU A 45 56.85 53.51 23.64
N ILE A 46 56.59 52.20 23.58
CA ILE A 46 55.54 51.38 24.28
C ILE A 46 54.36 51.03 23.36
N THR A 47 54.51 49.94 22.59
CA THR A 47 53.40 49.28 21.85
C THR A 47 53.77 47.91 21.29
N HIS A 48 55.05 47.69 20.95
CA HIS A 48 55.50 46.50 20.20
C HIS A 48 55.53 45.16 20.99
N PHE A 49 55.26 45.17 22.30
CA PHE A 49 55.32 43.94 23.12
C PHE A 49 53.98 43.22 23.33
N PHE A 50 52.84 43.87 23.07
CA PHE A 50 51.51 43.26 23.26
C PHE A 50 50.95 42.57 22.00
N PHE A 51 51.42 42.96 20.80
CA PHE A 51 50.83 42.46 19.55
C PHE A 51 51.14 40.98 19.26
N PHE A 52 52.29 40.48 19.72
CA PHE A 52 52.74 39.11 19.40
C PHE A 52 51.97 38.00 20.14
N PHE A 53 51.43 38.29 21.33
CA PHE A 53 50.61 37.31 22.06
C PHE A 53 49.17 37.23 21.54
N PHE A 54 48.61 38.33 21.04
CA PHE A 54 47.21 38.36 20.60
C PHE A 54 46.98 37.55 19.31
N VAL A 55 47.93 37.57 18.37
CA VAL A 55 47.85 36.82 17.11
C VAL A 55 47.86 35.31 17.36
N PHE A 56 48.68 34.81 18.30
CA PHE A 56 48.72 33.38 18.64
C PHE A 56 47.45 32.89 19.37
N SER A 57 46.77 33.74 20.14
CA SER A 57 45.47 33.38 20.74
C SER A 57 44.34 33.24 19.73
N ILE A 58 44.35 34.00 18.63
CA ILE A 58 43.29 33.95 17.60
C ILE A 58 43.39 32.69 16.73
N VAL A 59 44.61 32.25 16.38
CA VAL A 59 44.81 31.01 15.60
C VAL A 59 44.29 29.77 16.36
N SER A 60 44.33 29.77 17.69
CA SER A 60 43.82 28.69 18.54
C SER A 60 42.28 28.59 18.61
N LEU A 61 41.53 29.55 18.05
CA LEU A 61 40.05 29.53 18.04
C LEU A 61 39.44 29.00 16.74
N PHE A 62 40.22 28.80 15.68
CA PHE A 62 39.83 27.94 14.57
C PHE A 62 39.93 26.47 14.96
N LYS A 63 39.01 26.04 15.85
CA LYS A 63 38.53 24.66 15.80
C LYS A 63 37.94 24.45 14.41
N ILE A 64 38.73 23.87 13.52
CA ILE A 64 38.19 23.21 12.33
C ILE A 64 37.14 22.24 12.85
N SER A 65 35.88 22.56 12.58
CA SER A 65 34.80 21.62 12.86
C SER A 65 35.00 20.48 11.89
N ASN A 66 35.64 19.41 12.35
CA ASN A 66 35.63 18.12 11.67
C ASN A 66 34.20 17.59 11.76
N SER A 67 33.33 18.17 10.93
CA SER A 67 31.98 17.68 10.68
C SER A 67 32.12 16.35 9.95
N THR A 68 32.26 15.28 10.73
CA THR A 68 32.33 13.90 10.24
C THR A 68 31.22 13.72 9.21
N PRO A 69 31.52 13.40 7.94
CA PRO A 69 30.52 13.38 6.89
C PRO A 69 29.33 12.50 7.29
N LEU A 70 28.12 13.05 7.18
CA LEU A 70 26.90 12.33 7.55
C LEU A 70 26.87 11.00 6.79
N LYS A 71 26.82 9.89 7.53
CA LYS A 71 26.86 8.56 6.91
C LYS A 71 25.65 8.42 5.96
N PRO A 72 25.85 8.03 4.69
CA PRO A 72 24.75 7.92 3.74
C PRO A 72 23.77 6.82 4.15
N HIS A 73 22.58 6.85 3.55
CA HIS A 73 21.58 5.79 3.72
C HIS A 73 22.18 4.40 3.41
N PRO A 74 21.67 3.33 4.05
CA PRO A 74 21.87 1.98 3.55
C PRO A 74 21.43 1.89 2.09
N LEU A 75 22.05 1.01 1.30
CA LEU A 75 21.52 0.72 -0.04
C LEU A 75 20.14 0.05 0.08
N PRO A 76 19.18 0.38 -0.80
CA PRO A 76 17.99 -0.44 -1.01
C PRO A 76 18.38 -1.88 -1.41
N ILE A 77 17.48 -2.85 -1.20
CA ILE A 77 17.63 -4.20 -1.78
C ILE A 77 16.48 -4.49 -2.74
N LEU A 78 16.77 -5.25 -3.79
CA LEU A 78 15.79 -5.58 -4.82
C LEU A 78 14.89 -6.77 -4.39
N PRO A 79 13.69 -6.89 -4.96
CA PRO A 79 13.01 -5.86 -5.77
C PRO A 79 12.51 -4.68 -4.90
N LEU A 80 12.07 -3.60 -5.56
CA LEU A 80 11.52 -2.39 -4.94
C LEU A 80 10.13 -2.11 -5.51
N PRO A 81 9.22 -1.49 -4.73
CA PRO A 81 7.93 -1.05 -5.24
C PRO A 81 8.11 0.03 -6.32
N SER A 82 7.25 -0.03 -7.35
CA SER A 82 6.96 1.12 -8.19
C SER A 82 6.28 2.24 -7.38
N SER A 83 6.20 3.46 -7.94
CA SER A 83 5.52 4.58 -7.30
C SER A 83 4.04 4.29 -6.98
N GLN A 84 3.34 3.62 -7.90
CA GLN A 84 1.94 3.24 -7.77
C GLN A 84 1.76 2.09 -6.77
N GLN A 85 2.63 1.08 -6.77
CA GLN A 85 2.62 0.02 -5.75
C GLN A 85 2.88 0.58 -4.35
N LEU A 86 3.85 1.50 -4.20
CA LEU A 86 4.12 2.14 -2.91
C LEU A 86 2.90 2.92 -2.39
N GLN A 87 2.21 3.68 -3.26
CA GLN A 87 0.97 4.39 -2.90
C GLN A 87 -0.16 3.42 -2.54
N TRP A 88 -0.36 2.36 -3.34
CA TRP A 88 -1.34 1.30 -3.09
C TRP A 88 -1.11 0.63 -1.72
N GLN A 89 0.13 0.25 -1.43
CA GLN A 89 0.52 -0.38 -0.17
C GLN A 89 0.27 0.56 1.02
N LEU A 90 0.70 1.82 0.92
CA LEU A 90 0.44 2.84 1.95
C LEU A 90 -1.05 3.08 2.20
N GLY A 91 -1.91 2.91 1.19
CA GLY A 91 -3.37 2.93 1.34
C GLY A 91 -3.91 1.84 2.28
N SER A 92 -3.28 0.66 2.29
CA SER A 92 -3.54 -0.52 3.16
C SER A 92 -4.95 -1.12 3.18
N MET A 93 -5.98 -0.39 2.75
CA MET A 93 -7.38 -0.80 2.71
C MET A 93 -8.10 -0.18 1.51
N ALA A 94 -8.89 -0.99 0.82
CA ALA A 94 -9.80 -0.59 -0.26
C ALA A 94 -11.19 -1.23 -0.06
N MET A 95 -12.23 -0.58 -0.59
CA MET A 95 -13.61 -1.08 -0.56
C MET A 95 -14.02 -1.54 -1.96
N PHE A 96 -14.51 -2.76 -2.09
CA PHE A 96 -15.09 -3.28 -3.34
C PHE A 96 -16.61 -3.06 -3.32
N LEU A 97 -17.19 -2.80 -4.49
CA LEU A 97 -18.62 -2.58 -4.69
C LEU A 97 -19.10 -3.51 -5.82
N HIS A 98 -19.54 -4.72 -5.45
CA HIS A 98 -20.28 -5.60 -6.36
C HIS A 98 -21.71 -5.10 -6.52
N PHE A 99 -22.05 -4.65 -7.72
CA PHE A 99 -23.36 -4.08 -8.05
C PHE A 99 -23.68 -4.32 -9.53
N GLY A 100 -24.96 -4.60 -9.84
CA GLY A 100 -25.39 -4.93 -11.21
C GLY A 100 -26.72 -5.69 -11.23
N PRO A 101 -27.12 -6.28 -12.37
CA PRO A 101 -28.37 -7.04 -12.48
C PRO A 101 -28.50 -8.15 -11.42
N ASN A 102 -27.37 -8.73 -11.02
CA ASN A 102 -27.21 -9.75 -9.99
C ASN A 102 -27.79 -9.34 -8.61
N THR A 103 -27.73 -8.04 -8.27
CA THR A 103 -28.37 -7.45 -7.08
C THR A 103 -29.92 -7.48 -7.15
N PHE A 104 -30.48 -7.57 -8.35
CA PHE A 104 -31.94 -7.58 -8.61
C PHE A 104 -32.45 -8.99 -8.92
N THR A 105 -31.60 -9.89 -9.40
CA THR A 105 -31.92 -11.31 -9.67
C THR A 105 -31.56 -12.26 -8.52
N ASP A 106 -31.09 -11.74 -7.39
CA ASP A 106 -30.72 -12.48 -6.17
C ASP A 106 -29.71 -13.60 -6.46
N SER A 107 -28.66 -13.28 -7.25
CA SER A 107 -27.75 -14.28 -7.80
C SER A 107 -26.30 -13.80 -7.94
N GLU A 108 -25.34 -14.51 -7.34
CA GLU A 108 -23.90 -14.19 -7.44
C GLU A 108 -23.39 -14.14 -8.90
N TRP A 109 -23.67 -15.17 -9.70
CA TRP A 109 -23.18 -15.31 -11.08
C TRP A 109 -24.33 -15.27 -12.10
N GLY A 110 -24.74 -14.07 -12.49
CA GLY A 110 -25.77 -13.84 -13.52
C GLY A 110 -25.49 -14.54 -14.85
N SER A 111 -26.55 -14.85 -15.60
CA SER A 111 -26.52 -15.76 -16.75
C SER A 111 -26.12 -15.13 -18.10
N GLY A 112 -25.85 -13.83 -18.13
CA GLY A 112 -25.74 -13.04 -19.37
C GLY A 112 -27.04 -12.86 -20.14
N LYS A 113 -28.18 -13.24 -19.55
CA LYS A 113 -29.51 -13.24 -20.19
C LYS A 113 -30.60 -12.64 -19.31
N ALA A 114 -30.22 -11.81 -18.33
CA ALA A 114 -31.18 -11.00 -17.60
C ALA A 114 -31.73 -9.93 -18.55
N ASP A 115 -33.00 -9.54 -18.42
CA ASP A 115 -33.52 -8.40 -19.17
C ASP A 115 -32.89 -7.11 -18.58
N PRO A 116 -32.30 -6.20 -19.38
CA PRO A 116 -31.74 -4.92 -18.89
C PRO A 116 -32.70 -4.11 -18.01
N SER A 117 -34.01 -4.32 -18.12
CA SER A 117 -35.01 -3.68 -17.27
C SER A 117 -35.02 -4.12 -15.80
N VAL A 118 -34.37 -5.24 -15.43
CA VAL A 118 -34.26 -5.64 -14.02
C VAL A 118 -33.34 -4.70 -13.24
N PHE A 119 -32.33 -4.11 -13.89
CA PHE A 119 -31.44 -3.14 -13.26
C PHE A 119 -32.16 -1.79 -13.15
N ASN A 120 -32.72 -1.47 -11.98
CA ASN A 120 -33.44 -0.21 -11.77
C ASN A 120 -33.36 0.30 -10.32
N PRO A 121 -32.18 0.72 -9.83
CA PRO A 121 -32.03 1.24 -8.47
C PRO A 121 -32.71 2.61 -8.29
N THR A 122 -33.72 2.66 -7.43
CA THR A 122 -34.58 3.84 -7.24
C THR A 122 -33.90 5.01 -6.52
N HIS A 123 -32.84 4.75 -5.76
CA HIS A 123 -32.20 5.69 -4.84
C HIS A 123 -30.67 5.67 -4.92
N LEU A 124 -30.10 5.29 -6.08
CA LEU A 124 -28.65 5.18 -6.26
C LEU A 124 -27.92 6.47 -5.86
N ASN A 125 -26.93 6.33 -4.99
CA ASN A 125 -26.15 7.44 -4.45
C ASN A 125 -24.70 7.03 -4.22
N ALA A 126 -23.86 7.14 -5.25
CA ALA A 126 -22.44 6.82 -5.15
C ALA A 126 -21.68 7.69 -4.13
N THR A 127 -22.16 8.91 -3.85
CA THR A 127 -21.63 9.77 -2.78
C THR A 127 -21.83 9.16 -1.39
N GLN A 128 -22.93 8.43 -1.15
CA GLN A 128 -23.11 7.66 0.08
C GLN A 128 -22.00 6.60 0.20
N TRP A 129 -21.77 5.82 -0.86
CA TRP A 129 -20.78 4.74 -0.88
C TRP A 129 -19.36 5.26 -0.59
N VAL A 130 -18.96 6.34 -1.26
CA VAL A 130 -17.64 6.97 -1.08
C VAL A 130 -17.50 7.61 0.30
N GLN A 131 -18.54 8.23 0.84
CA GLN A 131 -18.48 8.83 2.18
C GLN A 131 -18.32 7.74 3.26
N ILE A 132 -19.05 6.62 3.16
CA ILE A 132 -18.89 5.46 4.04
C ILE A 132 -17.47 4.88 3.94
N ALA A 133 -16.93 4.75 2.72
CA ALA A 133 -15.56 4.29 2.50
C ALA A 133 -14.53 5.22 3.18
N LYS A 134 -14.67 6.53 2.98
CA LYS A 134 -13.79 7.56 3.55
C LYS A 134 -13.83 7.58 5.07
N ASP A 135 -15.03 7.60 5.67
CA ASP A 135 -15.17 7.67 7.13
C ASP A 135 -14.65 6.39 7.80
N SER A 136 -14.86 5.23 7.18
CA SER A 136 -14.35 3.92 7.64
C SER A 136 -12.83 3.74 7.45
N GLY A 137 -12.17 4.68 6.77
CA GLY A 137 -10.72 4.69 6.56
C GLY A 137 -10.23 3.79 5.43
N PHE A 138 -11.04 3.59 4.39
CA PHE A 138 -10.59 3.02 3.12
C PHE A 138 -9.97 4.12 2.24
N SER A 139 -8.88 3.78 1.54
CA SER A 139 -8.13 4.73 0.69
C SER A 139 -8.67 4.82 -0.75
N ARG A 140 -9.42 3.80 -1.18
CA ARG A 140 -9.85 3.55 -2.55
C ARG A 140 -11.18 2.80 -2.58
N VAL A 141 -12.01 3.07 -3.59
CA VAL A 141 -13.20 2.28 -3.94
C VAL A 141 -12.98 1.59 -5.28
N ILE A 142 -13.41 0.34 -5.41
CA ILE A 142 -13.40 -0.45 -6.66
C ILE A 142 -14.85 -0.78 -7.02
N LEU A 143 -15.25 -0.61 -8.28
CA LEU A 143 -16.58 -0.96 -8.78
C LEU A 143 -16.51 -2.09 -9.82
N THR A 144 -17.45 -3.04 -9.74
CA THR A 144 -17.71 -4.00 -10.83
C THR A 144 -18.35 -3.32 -12.04
N ALA A 145 -17.55 -2.60 -12.83
CA ALA A 145 -18.03 -1.88 -14.01
C ALA A 145 -18.66 -2.84 -15.03
N LYS A 146 -18.12 -4.06 -15.16
CA LYS A 146 -18.76 -5.22 -15.80
C LYS A 146 -18.42 -6.48 -15.01
N HIS A 147 -19.43 -7.23 -14.57
CA HIS A 147 -19.26 -8.54 -13.93
C HIS A 147 -19.37 -9.69 -14.96
N HIS A 148 -19.19 -10.96 -14.56
CA HIS A 148 -19.19 -12.13 -15.47
C HIS A 148 -20.40 -12.22 -16.39
N ASP A 149 -21.57 -11.75 -15.93
CA ASP A 149 -22.80 -11.67 -16.73
C ASP A 149 -22.72 -10.68 -17.91
N GLY A 150 -21.68 -9.85 -18.01
CA GLY A 150 -21.42 -8.98 -19.16
C GLY A 150 -22.15 -7.63 -19.13
N PHE A 151 -23.01 -7.36 -18.14
CA PHE A 151 -23.77 -6.11 -18.10
C PHE A 151 -22.86 -4.93 -17.70
N CYS A 152 -22.81 -3.91 -18.55
CA CYS A 152 -21.93 -2.76 -18.33
C CYS A 152 -22.66 -1.63 -17.58
N LEU A 153 -22.10 -1.20 -16.46
CA LEU A 153 -22.64 -0.13 -15.59
C LEU A 153 -22.45 1.30 -16.13
N TRP A 154 -21.82 1.43 -17.30
CA TRP A 154 -21.66 2.67 -18.06
C TRP A 154 -22.28 2.49 -19.46
N PRO A 155 -22.69 3.58 -20.16
CA PRO A 155 -23.34 3.50 -21.46
C PRO A 155 -22.31 3.23 -22.58
N SER A 156 -21.77 2.01 -22.59
CA SER A 156 -20.71 1.59 -23.53
C SER A 156 -21.14 1.72 -24.98
N GLU A 157 -20.24 2.29 -25.80
CA GLU A 157 -20.41 2.37 -27.25
C GLU A 157 -20.38 0.98 -27.92
N TYR A 158 -19.79 -0.03 -27.26
CA TYR A 158 -19.47 -1.33 -27.84
C TYR A 158 -20.50 -2.44 -27.54
N THR A 159 -21.44 -2.24 -26.60
CA THR A 159 -22.52 -3.20 -26.35
C THR A 159 -23.84 -2.54 -25.93
N ASP A 160 -24.95 -3.11 -26.40
CA ASP A 160 -26.31 -2.75 -25.99
C ASP A 160 -26.73 -3.41 -24.66
N TYR A 161 -25.93 -4.34 -24.13
CA TYR A 161 -26.14 -4.95 -22.82
C TYR A 161 -25.49 -4.10 -21.71
N SER A 162 -26.03 -2.90 -21.55
CA SER A 162 -25.53 -1.87 -20.64
C SER A 162 -26.65 -0.98 -20.10
N VAL A 163 -26.33 -0.10 -19.15
CA VAL A 163 -27.28 0.85 -18.53
C VAL A 163 -28.05 1.72 -19.51
N LYS A 164 -27.58 1.92 -20.75
CA LYS A 164 -28.32 2.64 -21.81
C LYS A 164 -29.62 1.92 -22.26
N SER A 165 -29.71 0.61 -22.02
CA SER A 165 -30.89 -0.23 -22.29
C SER A 165 -31.77 -0.46 -21.06
N SER A 166 -31.42 0.13 -19.91
CA SER A 166 -32.19 0.05 -18.66
C SER A 166 -33.14 1.26 -18.52
N PRO A 167 -34.29 1.13 -17.82
CA PRO A 167 -35.15 2.25 -17.45
C PRO A 167 -34.51 3.17 -16.39
N TRP A 168 -33.42 2.75 -15.75
CA TRP A 168 -32.70 3.55 -14.76
C TRP A 168 -32.21 4.87 -15.37
N ARG A 169 -32.54 5.99 -14.71
CA ARG A 169 -32.35 7.35 -15.24
C ARG A 169 -32.79 7.48 -16.72
N ALA A 170 -33.86 6.78 -17.11
CA ALA A 170 -34.40 6.73 -18.47
C ALA A 170 -33.35 6.39 -19.56
N GLY A 171 -32.43 5.46 -19.28
CA GLY A 171 -31.38 5.04 -20.21
C GLY A 171 -30.21 6.02 -20.36
N THR A 172 -30.14 7.05 -19.50
CA THR A 172 -29.08 8.08 -19.51
C THR A 172 -28.14 8.02 -18.30
N GLY A 173 -28.26 6.97 -17.47
CA GLY A 173 -27.44 6.79 -16.28
C GLY A 173 -26.06 6.19 -16.57
N ASP A 174 -25.10 6.51 -15.69
CA ASP A 174 -23.74 5.99 -15.71
C ASP A 174 -23.24 5.87 -14.25
N VAL A 175 -23.14 4.64 -13.73
CA VAL A 175 -22.71 4.40 -12.34
C VAL A 175 -21.22 4.71 -12.18
N VAL A 176 -20.42 4.52 -13.23
CA VAL A 176 -18.98 4.77 -13.24
C VAL A 176 -18.72 6.28 -13.17
N ALA A 177 -19.47 7.10 -13.91
CA ALA A 177 -19.41 8.56 -13.83
C ALA A 177 -19.82 9.09 -12.45
N GLU A 178 -20.91 8.56 -11.86
CA GLU A 178 -21.35 8.96 -10.52
C GLU A 178 -20.30 8.61 -9.45
N LEU A 179 -19.73 7.41 -9.52
CA LEU A 179 -18.70 6.98 -8.56
C LEU A 179 -17.38 7.75 -8.74
N ALA A 180 -16.93 7.96 -9.98
CA ALA A 180 -15.72 8.72 -10.26
C ALA A 180 -15.82 10.16 -9.76
N SER A 181 -16.96 10.80 -10.00
CA SER A 181 -17.25 12.16 -9.52
C SER A 181 -17.23 12.23 -7.98
N ALA A 182 -17.87 11.27 -7.31
CA ALA A 182 -17.89 11.19 -5.86
C ALA A 182 -16.50 10.91 -5.26
N ALA A 183 -15.75 9.96 -5.83
CA ALA A 183 -14.39 9.59 -5.39
C ALA A 183 -13.43 10.77 -5.50
N ALA A 184 -13.40 11.44 -6.65
CA ALA A 184 -12.58 12.63 -6.90
C ALA A 184 -12.94 13.78 -5.94
N ALA A 185 -14.24 14.07 -5.73
CA ALA A 185 -14.69 15.11 -4.81
C ALA A 185 -14.35 14.80 -3.34
N ALA A 186 -14.30 13.52 -2.96
CA ALA A 186 -13.94 13.08 -1.61
C ALA A 186 -12.43 12.97 -1.37
N GLY A 187 -11.61 12.94 -2.43
CA GLY A 187 -10.17 12.62 -2.33
C GLY A 187 -9.89 11.13 -2.10
N ILE A 188 -10.78 10.25 -2.58
CA ILE A 188 -10.67 8.79 -2.51
C ILE A 188 -10.22 8.26 -3.88
N GLY A 189 -9.34 7.26 -3.92
CA GLY A 189 -8.94 6.65 -5.19
C GLY A 189 -10.09 5.88 -5.85
N LEU A 190 -10.15 5.90 -7.18
CA LEU A 190 -11.04 5.05 -7.97
C LEU A 190 -10.27 3.83 -8.51
N GLY A 191 -10.88 2.66 -8.41
CA GLY A 191 -10.49 1.45 -9.12
C GLY A 191 -11.66 0.87 -9.91
N LEU A 192 -11.39 0.10 -10.95
CA LEU A 192 -12.42 -0.49 -11.82
C LEU A 192 -12.12 -1.97 -12.07
N TYR A 193 -13.13 -2.80 -11.83
CA TYR A 193 -13.15 -4.21 -12.20
C TYR A 193 -13.86 -4.37 -13.55
N LEU A 194 -13.25 -5.10 -14.47
CA LEU A 194 -13.81 -5.42 -15.79
C LEU A 194 -13.61 -6.92 -16.06
N SER A 195 -14.64 -7.73 -15.80
CA SER A 195 -14.56 -9.21 -15.91
C SER A 195 -14.00 -9.67 -17.26
N PRO A 196 -12.86 -10.40 -17.27
CA PRO A 196 -12.33 -11.02 -18.50
C PRO A 196 -13.25 -12.10 -19.07
N TRP A 197 -13.91 -12.87 -18.20
CA TRP A 197 -14.99 -13.79 -18.59
C TRP A 197 -16.26 -12.98 -18.87
N ASP A 198 -16.87 -13.18 -20.04
CA ASP A 198 -18.16 -12.61 -20.40
C ASP A 198 -19.14 -13.73 -20.79
N ARG A 199 -20.38 -13.67 -20.26
CA ARG A 199 -21.45 -14.64 -20.52
C ARG A 199 -22.53 -14.10 -21.46
N HIS A 200 -22.48 -12.81 -21.79
CA HIS A 200 -23.38 -12.19 -22.76
C HIS A 200 -22.72 -12.08 -24.14
N GLU A 201 -21.47 -11.60 -24.18
CA GLU A 201 -20.83 -11.19 -25.42
C GLU A 201 -20.67 -12.33 -26.44
N GLY A 202 -21.14 -12.09 -27.66
CA GLY A 202 -21.16 -13.09 -28.74
C GLY A 202 -19.76 -13.58 -29.11
N SER A 203 -18.82 -12.64 -29.25
CA SER A 203 -17.42 -12.89 -29.59
C SER A 203 -16.60 -13.54 -28.47
N TYR A 204 -17.12 -13.69 -27.25
CA TYR A 204 -16.37 -14.43 -26.21
C TYR A 204 -16.12 -15.87 -26.69
N GLY A 205 -14.87 -16.33 -26.67
CA GLY A 205 -14.42 -17.58 -27.31
C GLY A 205 -13.82 -17.41 -28.72
N GLU A 206 -13.98 -16.24 -29.35
CA GLU A 206 -13.29 -15.84 -30.58
C GLU A 206 -12.12 -14.91 -30.21
N THR A 207 -10.94 -15.50 -30.02
CA THR A 207 -9.77 -14.83 -29.39
C THR A 207 -9.56 -13.39 -29.86
N LEU A 208 -9.41 -13.14 -31.16
CA LEU A 208 -9.10 -11.79 -31.66
C LEU A 208 -10.24 -10.79 -31.38
N GLY A 209 -11.46 -11.08 -31.84
CA GLY A 209 -12.59 -10.13 -31.79
C GLY A 209 -12.99 -9.72 -30.37
N TYR A 210 -12.97 -10.65 -29.41
CA TYR A 210 -13.23 -10.30 -28.01
C TYR A 210 -12.07 -9.52 -27.38
N ASN A 211 -10.81 -9.79 -27.75
CA ASN A 211 -9.70 -8.99 -27.25
C ASN A 211 -9.77 -7.55 -27.79
N GLU A 212 -10.20 -7.36 -29.05
CA GLU A 212 -10.49 -6.04 -29.61
C GLU A 212 -11.67 -5.36 -28.88
N TYR A 213 -12.77 -6.07 -28.63
CA TYR A 213 -13.92 -5.58 -27.84
C TYR A 213 -13.50 -5.19 -26.41
N TYR A 214 -12.78 -6.06 -25.71
CA TYR A 214 -12.35 -5.86 -24.33
C TYR A 214 -11.39 -4.68 -24.18
N LEU A 215 -10.39 -4.55 -25.08
CA LEU A 215 -9.52 -3.38 -25.13
C LEU A 215 -10.28 -2.10 -25.49
N SER A 216 -11.34 -2.18 -26.29
CA SER A 216 -12.22 -1.04 -26.59
C SER A 216 -12.98 -0.58 -25.35
N GLN A 217 -13.60 -1.51 -24.60
CA GLN A 217 -14.26 -1.22 -23.31
C GLN A 217 -13.26 -0.67 -22.27
N MET A 218 -12.07 -1.26 -22.17
CA MET A 218 -11.00 -0.76 -21.31
C MET A 218 -10.59 0.67 -21.69
N THR A 219 -10.52 0.98 -22.99
CA THR A 219 -10.21 2.35 -23.47
C THR A 219 -11.28 3.35 -23.02
N GLU A 220 -12.57 3.00 -23.03
CA GLU A 220 -13.62 3.85 -22.46
C GLU A 220 -13.37 4.12 -20.97
N LEU A 221 -13.22 3.03 -20.19
CA LEU A 221 -13.07 3.09 -18.74
C LEU A 221 -11.81 3.87 -18.30
N LEU A 222 -10.71 3.76 -19.04
CA LEU A 222 -9.44 4.41 -18.70
C LEU A 222 -9.25 5.80 -19.33
N THR A 223 -10.21 6.32 -20.11
CA THR A 223 -10.12 7.68 -20.69
C THR A 223 -11.29 8.60 -20.35
N LYS A 224 -12.50 8.06 -20.11
CA LYS A 224 -13.70 8.88 -19.86
C LYS A 224 -13.91 9.28 -18.40
N TYR A 225 -13.25 8.61 -17.43
CA TYR A 225 -13.60 8.66 -16.00
C TYR A 225 -12.53 9.27 -15.07
N GLY A 226 -11.50 9.93 -15.60
CA GLY A 226 -10.47 10.61 -14.80
C GLY A 226 -9.26 9.73 -14.48
N GLU A 227 -8.74 9.83 -13.24
CA GLU A 227 -7.57 9.06 -12.81
C GLU A 227 -7.99 7.72 -12.16
N ILE A 228 -7.51 6.61 -12.73
CA ILE A 228 -7.72 5.27 -12.21
C ILE A 228 -6.48 4.84 -11.42
N LYS A 229 -6.68 4.36 -10.20
CA LYS A 229 -5.63 3.89 -9.29
C LYS A 229 -5.46 2.37 -9.29
N GLU A 230 -6.45 1.65 -9.78
CA GLU A 230 -6.44 0.19 -9.85
C GLU A 230 -7.33 -0.36 -10.96
N VAL A 231 -6.84 -1.34 -11.70
CA VAL A 231 -7.62 -2.14 -12.65
C VAL A 231 -7.63 -3.59 -12.16
N TRP A 232 -8.81 -4.16 -11.99
CA TRP A 232 -9.01 -5.49 -11.42
C TRP A 232 -9.47 -6.47 -12.51
N LEU A 233 -8.65 -7.50 -12.77
CA LEU A 233 -8.79 -8.44 -13.87
C LEU A 233 -8.93 -9.86 -13.33
N ASP A 234 -10.16 -10.34 -13.26
CA ASP A 234 -10.53 -11.59 -12.62
C ASP A 234 -10.05 -12.85 -13.37
N GLY A 235 -9.55 -13.85 -12.63
CA GLY A 235 -9.26 -15.19 -13.15
C GLY A 235 -10.47 -16.14 -13.15
N ALA A 236 -11.54 -15.81 -12.41
CA ALA A 236 -12.70 -16.68 -12.22
C ALA A 236 -13.43 -17.01 -13.53
N LYS A 237 -13.75 -18.30 -13.70
CA LYS A 237 -14.39 -18.83 -14.92
C LYS A 237 -15.22 -20.08 -14.64
N GLY A 238 -16.43 -20.13 -15.15
CA GLY A 238 -17.34 -21.26 -15.01
C GLY A 238 -16.79 -22.57 -15.60
N LYS A 239 -16.99 -23.69 -14.90
CA LYS A 239 -16.57 -25.01 -15.35
C LYS A 239 -17.34 -25.44 -16.61
N GLY A 240 -16.63 -25.63 -17.72
CA GLY A 240 -17.20 -26.03 -19.01
C GLY A 240 -17.62 -24.87 -19.92
N GLU A 241 -17.35 -23.63 -19.51
CA GLU A 241 -17.50 -22.45 -20.37
C GLU A 241 -16.51 -22.48 -21.56
N LYS A 242 -16.81 -21.69 -22.61
CA LYS A 242 -15.98 -21.59 -23.83
C LYS A 242 -14.50 -21.40 -23.48
N TYR A 243 -13.59 -22.11 -24.17
CA TYR A 243 -12.15 -21.78 -24.08
C TYR A 243 -11.94 -20.31 -24.46
N MET A 244 -10.99 -19.65 -23.80
CA MET A 244 -10.61 -18.29 -24.18
C MET A 244 -9.16 -18.01 -23.87
N GLU A 245 -8.53 -17.22 -24.76
CA GLU A 245 -7.17 -16.71 -24.65
C GLU A 245 -7.24 -15.19 -24.53
N TYR A 246 -6.57 -14.64 -23.52
CA TYR A 246 -6.52 -13.20 -23.25
C TYR A 246 -5.13 -12.67 -23.57
N PHE A 247 -5.03 -11.60 -24.34
CA PHE A 247 -3.78 -10.96 -24.70
C PHE A 247 -3.27 -10.06 -23.56
N PHE A 248 -3.03 -10.66 -22.39
CA PHE A 248 -2.70 -9.96 -21.15
C PHE A 248 -1.54 -8.97 -21.30
N ASP A 249 -0.44 -9.32 -21.99
CA ASP A 249 0.67 -8.40 -22.27
C ASP A 249 0.21 -7.11 -22.97
N THR A 250 -0.72 -7.22 -23.93
CA THR A 250 -1.33 -6.08 -24.64
C THR A 250 -2.27 -5.31 -23.72
N TRP A 251 -3.05 -6.00 -22.89
CA TRP A 251 -3.97 -5.38 -21.93
C TRP A 251 -3.20 -4.56 -20.90
N PHE A 252 -2.17 -5.14 -20.26
CA PHE A 252 -1.31 -4.47 -19.28
C PHE A 252 -0.57 -3.28 -19.91
N SER A 253 -0.05 -3.44 -21.14
CA SER A 253 0.59 -2.36 -21.89
C SER A 253 -0.35 -1.18 -22.13
N LEU A 254 -1.61 -1.44 -22.53
CA LEU A 254 -2.60 -0.38 -22.74
C LEU A 254 -3.01 0.27 -21.41
N ILE A 255 -3.22 -0.51 -20.35
CA ILE A 255 -3.58 0.02 -19.02
C ILE A 255 -2.50 0.99 -18.53
N HIS A 256 -1.22 0.61 -18.57
CA HIS A 256 -0.13 1.50 -18.18
C HIS A 256 0.10 2.67 -19.14
N GLN A 257 -0.23 2.54 -20.42
CA GLN A 257 -0.15 3.65 -21.39
C GLN A 257 -1.20 4.73 -21.11
N LEU A 258 -2.43 4.33 -20.75
CA LEU A 258 -3.54 5.26 -20.49
C LEU A 258 -3.54 5.77 -19.04
N GLN A 259 -3.19 4.91 -18.08
CA GLN A 259 -3.24 5.17 -16.64
C GLN A 259 -1.94 4.68 -15.96
N PRO A 260 -0.80 5.36 -16.17
CA PRO A 260 0.49 4.97 -15.58
C PRO A 260 0.55 5.07 -14.04
N GLY A 261 -0.48 5.66 -13.41
CA GLY A 261 -0.67 5.69 -11.96
C GLY A 261 -1.51 4.52 -11.40
N ALA A 262 -2.06 3.66 -12.25
CA ALA A 262 -2.81 2.48 -11.84
C ALA A 262 -1.88 1.31 -11.53
N VAL A 263 -2.24 0.51 -10.52
CA VAL A 263 -1.78 -0.89 -10.42
C VAL A 263 -2.77 -1.82 -11.11
N ILE A 264 -2.28 -2.98 -11.55
CA ILE A 264 -3.08 -4.04 -12.13
C ILE A 264 -3.11 -5.26 -11.19
N PHE A 265 -4.31 -5.64 -10.76
CA PHE A 265 -4.56 -6.95 -10.15
C PHE A 265 -4.91 -7.95 -11.25
N SER A 266 -4.25 -9.10 -11.25
CA SER A 266 -4.79 -10.35 -11.81
C SER A 266 -4.15 -11.57 -11.12
N ASP A 267 -4.70 -12.76 -11.37
CA ASP A 267 -4.10 -14.04 -10.97
C ASP A 267 -2.64 -14.22 -11.45
N ALA A 268 -2.23 -13.50 -12.52
CA ALA A 268 -0.90 -13.55 -13.10
C ALA A 268 0.00 -12.34 -12.73
N GLY A 269 -0.47 -11.40 -11.91
CA GLY A 269 0.14 -10.06 -11.76
C GLY A 269 -0.35 -9.07 -12.83
N PRO A 270 0.45 -8.08 -13.28
CA PRO A 270 1.86 -7.86 -12.98
C PRO A 270 2.12 -7.09 -11.67
N ASP A 271 1.33 -6.07 -11.32
CA ASP A 271 1.65 -5.22 -10.18
C ASP A 271 1.31 -5.85 -8.84
N VAL A 272 0.12 -6.45 -8.71
CA VAL A 272 -0.37 -7.06 -7.46
C VAL A 272 -1.02 -8.41 -7.75
N ARG A 273 -1.02 -9.30 -6.75
CA ARG A 273 -1.54 -10.67 -6.89
C ARG A 273 -2.64 -10.98 -5.88
N TYR A 274 -3.50 -11.92 -6.25
CA TYR A 274 -4.38 -12.65 -5.35
C TYR A 274 -3.58 -13.36 -4.24
N ILE A 275 -4.08 -13.32 -3.00
CA ILE A 275 -3.52 -14.11 -1.88
C ILE A 275 -3.82 -15.62 -1.98
N GLY A 276 -4.73 -16.03 -2.89
CA GLY A 276 -5.15 -17.42 -3.06
C GLY A 276 -6.31 -17.85 -2.16
N ASN A 277 -7.04 -16.92 -1.54
CA ASN A 277 -8.32 -17.18 -0.88
C ASN A 277 -9.17 -15.92 -0.65
N GLU A 278 -10.46 -16.00 -0.95
CA GLU A 278 -11.52 -15.02 -0.67
C GLU A 278 -11.90 -14.91 0.83
N ASN A 279 -11.14 -15.55 1.72
CA ASN A 279 -11.43 -15.59 3.16
C ASN A 279 -10.74 -14.46 3.94
N GLY A 280 -10.00 -13.57 3.27
CA GLY A 280 -9.25 -12.51 3.94
C GLY A 280 -8.15 -13.06 4.87
N VAL A 281 -7.46 -14.13 4.48
CA VAL A 281 -6.39 -14.75 5.30
C VAL A 281 -5.09 -14.87 4.52
N ALA A 282 -4.12 -14.02 4.83
CA ALA A 282 -2.75 -14.19 4.35
C ALA A 282 -1.99 -15.27 5.14
N GLY A 283 -0.98 -15.85 4.49
CA GLY A 283 -0.01 -16.72 5.15
C GLY A 283 0.67 -16.04 6.34
N SER A 284 1.18 -16.82 7.30
CA SER A 284 1.94 -16.25 8.42
C SER A 284 3.23 -15.58 7.96
N THR A 285 3.77 -15.98 6.80
CA THR A 285 4.86 -15.33 6.06
C THR A 285 4.29 -14.82 4.74
N CYS A 286 4.65 -13.60 4.35
CA CYS A 286 4.27 -12.99 3.07
C CYS A 286 5.40 -12.09 2.57
N TRP A 287 6.10 -12.54 1.52
CA TRP A 287 7.02 -11.73 0.75
C TRP A 287 6.29 -11.03 -0.41
N TYR A 288 6.82 -9.87 -0.80
CA TYR A 288 6.32 -9.05 -1.90
C TYR A 288 6.85 -9.51 -3.26
N SER A 289 6.49 -10.73 -3.63
CA SER A 289 6.95 -11.44 -4.82
C SER A 289 5.90 -12.44 -5.28
N LEU A 290 6.01 -12.91 -6.53
CA LEU A 290 5.24 -14.05 -7.02
C LEU A 290 5.41 -15.26 -6.09
N GLU A 291 4.32 -15.99 -5.85
CA GLU A 291 4.17 -17.08 -4.85
C GLU A 291 4.53 -16.70 -3.38
N GLY A 292 5.05 -15.51 -3.13
CA GLY A 292 5.62 -15.13 -1.83
C GLY A 292 7.01 -15.71 -1.55
N ASP A 293 7.84 -15.98 -2.58
CA ASP A 293 9.23 -16.41 -2.40
C ASP A 293 10.17 -15.25 -1.98
N GLY A 294 11.03 -15.47 -1.00
CA GLY A 294 12.02 -14.49 -0.53
C GLY A 294 13.16 -14.18 -1.51
N PHE A 295 13.25 -14.92 -2.63
CA PHE A 295 14.21 -14.73 -3.72
C PHE A 295 13.56 -14.31 -5.06
N GLY A 296 12.25 -14.05 -5.09
CA GLY A 296 11.55 -13.52 -6.26
C GLY A 296 12.16 -12.21 -6.77
N GLN A 297 12.17 -12.02 -8.10
CA GLN A 297 12.83 -10.90 -8.76
C GLN A 297 11.92 -9.68 -8.96
N ASP A 298 10.61 -9.86 -8.84
CA ASP A 298 9.57 -8.87 -9.10
C ASP A 298 8.94 -8.42 -7.78
N TRP A 299 8.67 -7.11 -7.64
CA TRP A 299 7.90 -6.63 -6.50
C TRP A 299 6.42 -6.83 -6.82
N VAL A 300 5.78 -7.77 -6.15
CA VAL A 300 4.34 -8.04 -6.31
C VAL A 300 3.75 -8.23 -4.92
N PRO A 301 3.09 -7.22 -4.31
CA PRO A 301 2.40 -7.42 -3.04
C PRO A 301 1.10 -8.21 -3.23
N ALA A 302 0.60 -8.76 -2.13
CA ALA A 302 -0.64 -9.53 -2.12
C ALA A 302 -1.82 -8.66 -1.67
N GLU A 303 -2.93 -8.81 -2.37
CA GLU A 303 -4.24 -8.34 -1.93
C GLU A 303 -5.03 -9.47 -1.27
N CYS A 304 -5.74 -9.15 -0.20
CA CYS A 304 -6.65 -10.04 0.49
C CYS A 304 -8.06 -9.49 0.38
N ASP A 305 -8.75 -9.97 -0.64
CA ASP A 305 -10.16 -9.79 -0.90
C ASP A 305 -11.04 -10.67 0.02
N ILE A 306 -12.22 -10.16 0.35
CA ILE A 306 -13.30 -10.84 1.08
C ILE A 306 -14.56 -9.95 1.10
N SER A 307 -15.76 -10.54 1.02
CA SER A 307 -17.01 -9.81 1.26
C SER A 307 -17.32 -9.57 2.74
N ILE A 308 -17.96 -8.44 3.06
CA ILE A 308 -18.55 -8.18 4.38
C ILE A 308 -19.73 -9.13 4.65
N ARG A 309 -20.39 -9.62 3.60
CA ARG A 309 -21.50 -10.60 3.63
C ARG A 309 -20.99 -12.01 3.26
N PRO A 310 -21.82 -13.07 3.29
CA PRO A 310 -21.44 -14.36 2.72
C PRO A 310 -21.24 -14.30 1.20
N GLY A 311 -22.18 -13.74 0.44
CA GLY A 311 -22.03 -13.47 -0.99
C GLY A 311 -21.28 -12.17 -1.32
N TRP A 312 -20.87 -12.04 -2.58
CA TRP A 312 -20.29 -10.84 -3.17
C TRP A 312 -21.37 -9.80 -3.49
N PHE A 313 -22.47 -10.17 -4.13
CA PHE A 313 -23.61 -9.28 -4.36
C PHE A 313 -24.47 -9.14 -3.09
N TRP A 314 -25.34 -8.13 -3.05
CA TRP A 314 -26.24 -7.94 -1.92
C TRP A 314 -27.43 -8.89 -2.02
N HIS A 315 -27.55 -9.79 -1.04
CA HIS A 315 -28.69 -10.67 -0.85
C HIS A 315 -29.54 -10.23 0.36
N ALA A 316 -30.86 -10.21 0.20
CA ALA A 316 -31.80 -9.69 1.20
C ALA A 316 -31.89 -10.54 2.49
N LEU A 317 -31.54 -11.82 2.42
CA LEU A 317 -31.54 -12.76 3.54
C LEU A 317 -30.20 -12.84 4.27
N GLU A 318 -29.16 -12.17 3.77
CA GLU A 318 -27.83 -12.18 4.36
C GLU A 318 -27.63 -11.07 5.40
N SER A 319 -26.58 -11.20 6.21
CA SER A 319 -26.18 -10.21 7.21
C SER A 319 -24.65 -10.03 7.21
N PRO A 320 -24.15 -8.83 7.57
CA PRO A 320 -22.72 -8.57 7.60
C PRO A 320 -22.00 -9.35 8.72
N LYS A 321 -20.75 -9.72 8.44
CA LYS A 321 -19.78 -10.27 9.42
C LYS A 321 -19.57 -9.25 10.55
N PRO A 322 -19.69 -9.62 11.85
CA PRO A 322 -19.57 -8.67 12.95
C PRO A 322 -18.25 -7.90 12.96
N ALA A 323 -18.24 -6.67 13.50
CA ALA A 323 -17.06 -5.81 13.53
C ALA A 323 -15.81 -6.44 14.20
N VAL A 324 -16.01 -7.32 15.19
CA VAL A 324 -14.92 -8.10 15.81
C VAL A 324 -14.32 -9.16 14.87
N GLN A 325 -15.11 -9.70 13.94
CA GLN A 325 -14.61 -10.58 12.88
C GLN A 325 -13.84 -9.79 11.81
N LEU A 326 -14.28 -8.56 11.49
CA LEU A 326 -13.52 -7.65 10.63
C LEU A 326 -12.18 -7.24 11.27
N LEU A 327 -12.11 -7.11 12.60
CA LEU A 327 -10.84 -6.96 13.32
C LEU A 327 -9.94 -8.20 13.18
N ASP A 328 -10.49 -9.41 13.35
CA ASP A 328 -9.75 -10.66 13.11
C ASP A 328 -9.19 -10.75 11.68
N ILE A 329 -9.99 -10.40 10.68
CA ILE A 329 -9.59 -10.30 9.27
C ILE A 329 -8.48 -9.25 9.09
N TYR A 330 -8.63 -8.04 9.63
CA TYR A 330 -7.61 -6.99 9.58
C TYR A 330 -6.26 -7.43 10.16
N TYR A 331 -6.25 -8.22 11.24
CA TYR A 331 -5.02 -8.85 11.76
C TYR A 331 -4.45 -9.96 10.87
N ASN A 332 -5.25 -10.54 9.98
CA ASN A 332 -4.87 -11.61 9.04
C ASN A 332 -4.56 -11.10 7.63
N THR A 333 -4.83 -9.83 7.31
CA THR A 333 -4.55 -9.17 6.03
C THR A 333 -3.49 -8.07 6.21
N VAL A 334 -3.89 -6.87 6.65
CA VAL A 334 -3.01 -5.72 6.95
C VAL A 334 -2.01 -6.07 8.05
N GLY A 335 -2.43 -6.87 9.03
CA GLY A 335 -1.55 -7.41 10.07
C GLY A 335 -0.54 -8.45 9.59
N ARG A 336 -0.66 -8.95 8.35
CA ARG A 336 0.21 -9.97 7.75
C ARG A 336 0.86 -9.52 6.44
N ASN A 337 1.07 -8.21 6.28
CA ASN A 337 1.80 -7.61 5.17
C ASN A 337 1.04 -7.58 3.81
N CYS A 338 -0.30 -7.61 3.82
CA CYS A 338 -1.14 -7.58 2.61
C CYS A 338 -2.11 -6.39 2.63
N LEU A 339 -2.63 -5.96 1.47
CA LEU A 339 -3.76 -5.02 1.44
C LEU A 339 -5.07 -5.75 1.78
N PHE A 340 -6.00 -5.05 2.41
CA PHE A 340 -7.33 -5.57 2.72
C PHE A 340 -8.39 -4.94 1.81
N LEU A 341 -8.94 -5.74 0.90
CA LEU A 341 -10.03 -5.35 0.01
C LEU A 341 -11.34 -5.91 0.57
N LEU A 342 -12.18 -5.06 1.17
CA LEU A 342 -13.46 -5.47 1.74
C LEU A 342 -14.59 -5.15 0.75
N ASN A 343 -15.28 -6.16 0.23
CA ASN A 343 -16.48 -5.93 -0.55
C ASN A 343 -17.68 -5.57 0.34
N VAL A 344 -18.40 -4.51 -0.03
CA VAL A 344 -19.56 -3.97 0.68
C VAL A 344 -20.65 -3.65 -0.35
N PRO A 345 -21.52 -4.61 -0.70
CA PRO A 345 -22.35 -4.48 -1.89
C PRO A 345 -23.56 -3.55 -1.64
N PRO A 346 -23.82 -2.59 -2.54
CA PRO A 346 -25.06 -1.83 -2.54
C PRO A 346 -26.28 -2.74 -2.76
N ASN A 347 -27.36 -2.46 -2.04
CA ASN A 347 -28.63 -3.18 -2.16
C ASN A 347 -29.42 -2.75 -3.41
N SER A 348 -30.57 -3.39 -3.66
CA SER A 348 -31.41 -3.15 -4.84
C SER A 348 -32.01 -1.73 -4.94
N SER A 349 -31.93 -0.90 -3.89
CA SER A 349 -32.25 0.54 -4.00
C SER A 349 -31.08 1.37 -4.53
N GLY A 350 -29.85 0.83 -4.56
CA GLY A 350 -28.62 1.54 -4.93
C GLY A 350 -27.89 2.19 -3.73
N LEU A 351 -28.11 1.68 -2.52
CA LEU A 351 -27.51 2.19 -1.28
C LEU A 351 -26.76 1.07 -0.53
N ILE A 352 -25.67 1.41 0.17
CA ILE A 352 -25.11 0.50 1.18
C ILE A 352 -26.12 0.42 2.34
N SER A 353 -26.34 -0.78 2.86
CA SER A 353 -27.38 -1.05 3.86
C SER A 353 -26.97 -0.57 5.25
N GLU A 354 -27.90 0.00 6.01
CA GLU A 354 -27.69 0.50 7.40
C GLU A 354 -27.00 -0.52 8.34
N GLN A 355 -27.27 -1.82 8.16
CA GLN A 355 -26.61 -2.89 8.89
C GLN A 355 -25.08 -2.93 8.63
N ASP A 356 -24.70 -2.71 7.37
CA ASP A 356 -23.33 -2.81 6.89
C ASP A 356 -22.58 -1.53 7.27
N ILE A 357 -23.24 -0.35 7.15
CA ILE A 357 -22.75 0.94 7.66
C ILE A 357 -22.39 0.82 9.15
N LYS A 358 -23.34 0.35 9.98
CA LYS A 358 -23.15 0.21 11.43
C LYS A 358 -21.99 -0.74 11.77
N VAL A 359 -21.82 -1.84 11.03
CA VAL A 359 -20.68 -2.75 11.22
C VAL A 359 -19.35 -2.09 10.87
N LEU A 360 -19.31 -1.25 9.83
CA LEU A 360 -18.10 -0.50 9.46
C LEU A 360 -17.78 0.60 10.48
N GLU A 361 -18.78 1.28 11.04
CA GLU A 361 -18.63 2.23 12.14
C GLU A 361 -18.07 1.54 13.40
N GLU A 362 -18.67 0.42 13.83
CA GLU A 362 -18.18 -0.38 14.96
C GLU A 362 -16.73 -0.88 14.72
N PHE A 363 -16.41 -1.33 13.50
CA PHE A 363 -15.07 -1.81 13.13
C PHE A 363 -14.02 -0.67 13.14
N ARG A 364 -14.40 0.50 12.66
CA ARG A 364 -13.62 1.75 12.73
C ARG A 364 -13.36 2.14 14.18
N GLU A 365 -14.39 2.21 15.02
CA GLU A 365 -14.25 2.54 16.45
C GLU A 365 -13.33 1.55 17.18
N ILE A 366 -13.51 0.25 16.94
CA ILE A 366 -12.66 -0.82 17.46
C ILE A 366 -11.20 -0.60 17.05
N LYS A 367 -10.91 -0.40 15.75
CA LYS A 367 -9.56 -0.13 15.26
C LYS A 367 -8.96 1.13 15.91
N THR A 368 -9.69 2.23 15.95
CA THR A 368 -9.24 3.48 16.58
C THR A 368 -8.96 3.28 18.07
N SER A 369 -9.79 2.51 18.79
CA SER A 369 -9.61 2.20 20.21
C SER A 369 -8.33 1.38 20.49
N VAL A 370 -7.94 0.49 19.58
CA VAL A 370 -6.69 -0.29 19.70
C VAL A 370 -5.46 0.54 19.30
N PHE A 371 -5.47 1.15 18.11
CA PHE A 371 -4.25 1.64 17.46
C PHE A 371 -3.94 3.14 17.66
N SER A 372 -4.86 3.95 18.19
CA SER A 372 -4.63 5.41 18.36
C SER A 372 -3.56 5.79 19.38
N ASN A 373 -3.21 4.90 20.32
CA ASN A 373 -2.31 5.18 21.43
C ASN A 373 -1.14 4.17 21.45
N ASN A 374 -0.13 4.42 20.62
CA ASN A 374 1.12 3.65 20.65
C ASN A 374 1.86 3.88 21.98
N LEU A 375 1.81 2.89 22.86
CA LEU A 375 2.42 2.93 24.19
C LEU A 375 3.95 3.08 24.11
N ALA A 376 4.60 2.58 23.05
CA ALA A 376 6.05 2.67 22.88
C ALA A 376 6.57 4.12 22.84
N ARG A 377 5.71 5.09 22.48
CA ARG A 377 6.04 6.54 22.54
C ARG A 377 6.38 7.03 23.96
N LYS A 378 6.10 6.25 25.00
CA LYS A 378 6.43 6.53 26.41
C LYS A 378 7.79 5.97 26.86
N ALA A 379 8.48 5.23 26.01
CA ALA A 379 9.75 4.59 26.34
C ALA A 379 10.97 5.43 25.95
N ALA A 380 12.05 5.29 26.71
CA ALA A 380 13.39 5.60 26.22
C ALA A 380 13.84 4.45 25.30
N VAL A 381 14.09 4.77 24.02
CA VAL A 381 14.49 3.77 23.01
C VAL A 381 16.00 3.80 22.77
N ASN A 382 16.63 2.63 22.85
CA ASN A 382 18.05 2.39 22.55
C ASN A 382 18.18 1.23 21.54
N SER A 383 19.38 0.98 21.02
CA SER A 383 19.67 -0.15 20.13
C SER A 383 21.06 -0.73 20.35
N SER A 384 21.27 -1.98 19.90
CA SER A 384 22.60 -2.62 19.87
C SER A 384 23.62 -1.86 19.03
N SER A 385 23.16 -1.21 17.95
CA SER A 385 24.00 -0.48 16.99
C SER A 385 23.22 0.67 16.33
N VAL A 386 23.92 1.66 15.79
CA VAL A 386 23.37 2.78 15.02
C VAL A 386 24.32 3.14 13.88
N ARG A 387 23.81 3.17 12.65
CA ARG A 387 24.55 3.55 11.44
C ARG A 387 25.16 4.94 11.57
N GLY A 388 26.48 5.04 11.66
CA GLY A 388 27.16 6.34 11.85
C GLY A 388 27.11 6.91 13.27
N GLY A 389 26.75 6.12 14.28
CA GLY A 389 26.84 6.49 15.69
C GLY A 389 25.65 7.27 16.26
N GLN A 390 25.74 7.63 17.54
CA GLN A 390 24.59 8.10 18.35
C GLN A 390 24.01 9.46 17.93
N SER A 391 24.77 10.29 17.21
CA SER A 391 24.29 11.57 16.64
C SER A 391 23.77 11.44 15.20
N SER A 392 23.59 10.21 14.71
CA SER A 392 23.13 9.92 13.36
C SER A 392 21.62 10.05 13.21
N LYS A 393 21.16 10.39 12.00
CA LYS A 393 19.74 10.42 11.62
C LYS A 393 19.07 9.05 11.53
N PHE A 394 19.80 7.95 11.80
CA PHE A 394 19.30 6.57 11.81
C PHE A 394 19.11 6.01 13.23
N GLY A 395 18.99 6.89 14.23
CA GLY A 395 18.88 6.53 15.64
C GLY A 395 17.60 5.74 15.98
N PRO A 396 17.61 4.99 17.10
CA PRO A 396 16.52 4.09 17.47
C PRO A 396 15.20 4.78 17.76
N LYS A 397 15.20 6.08 18.10
CA LYS A 397 13.97 6.86 18.34
C LYS A 397 13.09 7.01 17.10
N ASN A 398 13.66 6.89 15.90
CA ASN A 398 12.92 7.00 14.65
C ASN A 398 11.74 6.03 14.57
N VAL A 399 11.84 4.85 15.21
CA VAL A 399 10.79 3.82 15.18
C VAL A 399 9.51 4.22 15.93
N LEU A 400 9.49 5.39 16.57
CA LEU A 400 8.31 5.98 17.21
C LEU A 400 7.59 7.00 16.31
N GLU A 401 8.11 7.31 15.12
CA GLU A 401 7.58 8.32 14.21
C GLU A 401 7.26 7.69 12.84
N GLU A 402 6.15 8.11 12.23
CA GLU A 402 5.77 7.64 10.90
C GLU A 402 6.43 8.53 9.84
N GLY A 403 7.06 7.91 8.82
CA GLY A 403 7.63 8.64 7.69
C GLY A 403 8.62 7.81 6.87
N LEU A 404 8.71 8.06 5.56
CA LEU A 404 9.58 7.31 4.66
C LEU A 404 11.09 7.55 4.90
N ASP A 405 11.46 8.65 5.58
CA ASP A 405 12.83 8.90 6.04
C ASP A 405 13.07 8.49 7.50
N LYS A 406 12.02 8.09 8.23
CA LYS A 406 12.07 7.69 9.63
C LYS A 406 12.27 6.17 9.71
N TYR A 407 13.51 5.77 9.99
CA TYR A 407 13.82 4.40 10.35
C TYR A 407 15.09 4.30 11.19
N TRP A 408 15.14 3.29 12.05
CA TRP A 408 16.39 2.82 12.64
C TRP A 408 17.18 2.02 11.59
N ALA A 409 18.50 2.21 11.59
CA ALA A 409 19.43 1.35 10.87
C ALA A 409 20.62 1.00 11.78
N PRO A 410 21.01 -0.28 11.90
CA PRO A 410 22.25 -0.67 12.54
C PRO A 410 23.46 -0.24 11.68
N GLU A 411 24.65 -0.30 12.26
CA GLU A 411 25.88 -0.24 11.48
C GLU A 411 26.00 -1.48 10.55
N GLU A 412 26.93 -1.49 9.61
CA GLU A 412 27.08 -2.58 8.63
C GLU A 412 27.59 -3.88 9.28
N LYS A 413 27.12 -5.03 8.77
CA LYS A 413 27.61 -6.39 9.08
C LYS A 413 27.55 -6.74 10.58
N GLN A 414 26.55 -6.23 11.29
CA GLN A 414 26.35 -6.56 12.70
C GLN A 414 25.79 -7.98 12.85
N LYS A 415 25.95 -8.57 14.04
CA LYS A 415 25.43 -9.91 14.38
C LYS A 415 24.23 -9.86 15.33
N GLU A 416 23.97 -8.69 15.91
CA GLU A 416 22.98 -8.47 16.96
C GLU A 416 22.17 -7.23 16.58
N TRP A 417 20.92 -7.43 16.19
CA TRP A 417 20.01 -6.39 15.72
C TRP A 417 18.86 -6.23 16.73
N GLU A 418 19.09 -5.42 17.76
CA GLU A 418 18.20 -5.29 18.90
C GLU A 418 17.76 -3.83 19.12
N LEU A 419 16.47 -3.64 19.39
CA LEU A 419 15.85 -2.39 19.81
C LEU A 419 15.27 -2.55 21.22
N TYR A 420 15.71 -1.70 22.14
CA TYR A 420 15.37 -1.72 23.56
C TYR A 420 14.42 -0.58 23.88
N PHE A 421 13.34 -0.85 24.63
CA PHE A 421 12.36 0.13 25.06
C PHE A 421 12.21 0.07 26.58
N GLU A 422 12.72 1.08 27.28
CA GLU A 422 12.68 1.19 28.74
C GLU A 422 11.64 2.23 29.18
N PHE A 423 10.67 1.82 29.99
CA PHE A 423 9.53 2.61 30.41
C PHE A 423 9.69 3.10 31.85
N GLN A 424 9.27 4.34 32.13
CA GLN A 424 9.26 4.88 33.49
C GLN A 424 8.35 4.03 34.39
N ASP A 425 7.11 3.79 33.97
CA ASP A 425 6.12 2.96 34.66
C ASP A 425 5.89 1.61 33.97
N SER A 426 5.23 0.70 34.66
CA SER A 426 4.82 -0.60 34.13
C SER A 426 3.75 -0.44 33.05
N VAL A 427 3.96 -1.02 31.85
CA VAL A 427 2.98 -1.01 30.77
C VAL A 427 2.39 -2.39 30.54
N SER A 428 1.06 -2.44 30.49
CA SER A 428 0.27 -3.62 30.10
C SER A 428 -0.09 -3.51 28.62
N PHE A 429 0.13 -4.58 27.85
CA PHE A 429 -0.13 -4.62 26.40
C PHE A 429 -0.30 -6.08 25.90
N ASN A 430 -0.82 -6.26 24.68
CA ASN A 430 -1.04 -7.57 24.06
C ASN A 430 -0.92 -7.58 22.52
N VAL A 431 -0.56 -6.44 21.91
CA VAL A 431 -0.30 -6.30 20.47
C VAL A 431 1.06 -5.65 20.25
N LEU A 432 1.81 -6.18 19.29
CA LEU A 432 3.00 -5.59 18.68
C LEU A 432 2.70 -5.22 17.22
N GLU A 433 3.12 -4.05 16.79
CA GLU A 433 3.26 -3.66 15.40
C GLU A 433 4.73 -3.47 15.06
N VAL A 434 5.15 -3.93 13.90
CA VAL A 434 6.46 -3.63 13.30
C VAL A 434 6.26 -3.26 11.83
N GLN A 435 7.06 -2.31 11.33
CA GLN A 435 7.07 -1.89 9.93
C GLN A 435 8.51 -1.77 9.42
N GLU A 436 8.73 -2.04 8.13
CA GLU A 436 9.96 -1.75 7.39
C GLU A 436 9.73 -0.56 6.42
N PRO A 437 10.76 0.25 6.10
CA PRO A 437 10.69 1.23 5.02
C PRO A 437 10.71 0.51 3.67
N ILE A 438 9.56 0.07 3.17
CA ILE A 438 9.43 -0.82 2.00
C ILE A 438 10.02 -0.27 0.70
N GLN A 439 10.10 1.05 0.54
CA GLN A 439 10.82 1.74 -0.53
C GLN A 439 12.35 1.52 -0.51
N MET A 440 12.87 0.89 0.56
CA MET A 440 14.25 0.41 0.68
C MET A 440 14.35 -1.12 0.49
N GLY A 441 13.27 -1.79 0.11
CA GLY A 441 13.15 -3.25 -0.04
C GLY A 441 12.86 -3.98 1.27
N GLN A 442 12.06 -5.05 1.19
CA GLN A 442 11.69 -5.92 2.31
C GLN A 442 12.88 -6.81 2.72
N ARG A 443 13.25 -6.77 4.01
CA ARG A 443 14.49 -7.38 4.55
C ARG A 443 14.21 -8.44 5.60
N VAL A 444 13.35 -8.15 6.59
CA VAL A 444 13.18 -9.01 7.77
C VAL A 444 12.51 -10.32 7.41
N ALA A 445 13.13 -11.44 7.80
CA ALA A 445 12.66 -12.80 7.56
C ALA A 445 12.17 -13.50 8.84
N SER A 446 12.75 -13.17 10.00
CA SER A 446 12.20 -13.55 11.32
C SER A 446 12.69 -12.62 12.43
N PHE A 447 11.83 -12.40 13.41
CA PHE A 447 12.07 -11.54 14.58
C PHE A 447 11.28 -12.04 15.80
N HIS A 448 11.58 -11.50 16.98
CA HIS A 448 10.79 -11.75 18.18
C HIS A 448 10.78 -10.56 19.16
N LEU A 449 9.82 -10.58 20.08
CA LEU A 449 9.74 -9.63 21.19
C LEU A 449 9.99 -10.35 22.52
N GLU A 450 10.85 -9.79 23.36
CA GLU A 450 11.05 -10.20 24.75
C GLU A 450 10.55 -9.12 25.72
N THR A 451 9.95 -9.54 26.84
CA THR A 451 9.76 -8.68 28.02
C THR A 451 10.76 -9.06 29.10
N ARG A 452 11.13 -8.10 29.93
CA ARG A 452 11.83 -8.39 31.19
C ARG A 452 10.82 -8.67 32.29
N ASN A 453 10.94 -9.82 32.94
CA ASN A 453 10.07 -10.22 34.02
C ASN A 453 10.38 -9.41 35.30
N ILE A 454 9.35 -8.77 35.87
CA ILE A 454 9.49 -7.81 36.97
C ILE A 454 10.12 -8.44 38.24
N GLY A 455 9.78 -9.69 38.56
CA GLY A 455 10.27 -10.35 39.78
C GLY A 455 11.63 -11.03 39.64
N SER A 456 11.91 -11.67 38.51
CA SER A 456 13.15 -12.44 38.30
C SER A 456 14.24 -11.68 37.54
N GLY A 457 13.92 -10.52 36.95
CA GLY A 457 14.85 -9.72 36.16
C GLY A 457 15.33 -10.36 34.85
N LYS A 458 14.85 -11.56 34.50
CA LYS A 458 15.19 -12.28 33.26
C LYS A 458 14.36 -11.77 32.09
N TRP A 459 14.96 -11.81 30.90
CA TRP A 459 14.22 -11.68 29.64
C TRP A 459 13.41 -12.95 29.36
N THR A 460 12.27 -12.81 28.70
CA THR A 460 11.40 -13.91 28.28
C THR A 460 10.69 -13.53 26.99
N ARG A 461 10.78 -14.41 25.99
CA ARG A 461 10.14 -14.21 24.69
C ARG A 461 8.61 -14.29 24.80
N VAL A 462 7.93 -13.28 24.27
CA VAL A 462 6.47 -13.13 24.31
C VAL A 462 5.81 -13.58 23.02
N VAL A 463 6.39 -13.23 21.87
CA VAL A 463 5.89 -13.61 20.54
C VAL A 463 7.03 -13.73 19.53
N ASN A 464 6.83 -14.55 18.50
CA ASN A 464 7.72 -14.69 17.34
C ASN A 464 7.00 -14.18 16.08
N GLY A 465 7.73 -13.60 15.14
CA GLY A 465 7.26 -13.20 13.81
C GLY A 465 8.20 -13.67 12.71
N THR A 466 7.70 -13.69 11.48
CA THR A 466 8.48 -14.00 10.27
C THR A 466 8.76 -12.72 9.47
N THR A 467 8.13 -12.53 8.32
CA THR A 467 8.24 -11.32 7.52
C THR A 467 7.57 -10.11 8.17
N VAL A 468 8.15 -8.92 7.97
CA VAL A 468 7.55 -7.65 8.39
C VAL A 468 6.93 -6.90 7.20
N GLY A 469 7.74 -6.42 6.26
CA GLY A 469 7.29 -5.59 5.13
C GLY A 469 6.64 -4.27 5.60
N LEU A 470 5.57 -3.81 4.93
CA LEU A 470 4.91 -2.55 5.29
C LEU A 470 4.36 -2.60 6.72
N LYS A 471 3.70 -3.69 7.09
CA LYS A 471 3.03 -3.80 8.38
C LYS A 471 2.87 -5.24 8.84
N ARG A 472 3.32 -5.49 10.06
CA ARG A 472 3.13 -6.75 10.76
C ARG A 472 2.55 -6.51 12.15
N LEU A 473 1.32 -7.00 12.36
CA LEU A 473 0.65 -7.01 13.65
C LEU A 473 0.71 -8.41 14.26
N LEU A 474 1.09 -8.51 15.53
CA LEU A 474 1.16 -9.75 16.29
C LEU A 474 0.37 -9.61 17.59
N ARG A 475 -0.67 -10.44 17.75
CA ARG A 475 -1.44 -10.60 18.99
C ARG A 475 -0.83 -11.71 19.86
N PHE A 476 -0.84 -11.52 21.17
CA PHE A 476 -0.37 -12.48 22.17
C PHE A 476 -1.17 -12.35 23.48
N PRO A 477 -1.02 -13.25 24.47
CA PRO A 477 -1.63 -13.06 25.79
C PRO A 477 -1.14 -11.76 26.44
N ARG A 478 -2.01 -11.05 27.17
CA ARG A 478 -1.63 -9.81 27.89
C ARG A 478 -0.41 -10.04 28.78
N VAL A 479 0.61 -9.22 28.56
CA VAL A 479 1.81 -9.14 29.39
C VAL A 479 1.89 -7.77 30.06
N GLU A 480 2.74 -7.69 31.08
CA GLU A 480 3.07 -6.45 31.77
C GLU A 480 4.58 -6.39 32.03
N SER A 481 5.22 -5.26 31.70
CA SER A 481 6.66 -5.05 31.92
C SER A 481 7.04 -3.57 31.87
N ARG A 482 8.26 -3.26 32.32
CA ARG A 482 8.93 -1.95 32.17
C ARG A 482 10.02 -1.96 31.10
N SER A 483 10.40 -3.12 30.56
CA SER A 483 11.53 -3.26 29.64
C SER A 483 11.15 -4.22 28.51
N LEU A 484 11.20 -3.76 27.26
CA LEU A 484 10.96 -4.56 26.07
C LEU A 484 12.23 -4.62 25.22
N LYS A 485 12.40 -5.73 24.50
CA LYS A 485 13.46 -5.90 23.51
C LYS A 485 12.90 -6.55 22.25
N LEU A 486 12.90 -5.81 21.15
CA LEU A 486 12.61 -6.32 19.81
C LEU A 486 13.93 -6.77 19.18
N VAL A 487 13.98 -8.01 18.72
CA VAL A 487 15.20 -8.62 18.14
C VAL A 487 14.88 -9.13 16.75
N VAL A 488 15.68 -8.76 15.75
CA VAL A 488 15.62 -9.38 14.42
C VAL A 488 16.55 -10.58 14.42
N ASP A 489 16.00 -11.79 14.31
CA ASP A 489 16.78 -13.03 14.25
C ASP A 489 17.41 -13.26 12.86
N LYS A 490 16.70 -12.88 11.79
CA LYS A 490 17.12 -13.10 10.39
C LYS A 490 16.59 -12.01 9.45
N ALA A 491 17.41 -11.58 8.49
CA ALA A 491 17.04 -10.69 7.41
C ALA A 491 17.88 -10.95 6.14
N ARG A 492 17.41 -10.51 4.97
CA ARG A 492 18.09 -10.60 3.66
C ARG A 492 19.39 -9.76 3.62
N THR A 493 19.48 -8.71 4.43
CA THR A 493 20.66 -7.88 4.71
C THR A 493 20.47 -7.17 6.05
N ASP A 494 21.35 -6.24 6.45
CA ASP A 494 21.16 -5.39 7.63
C ASP A 494 19.73 -4.76 7.65
N PRO A 495 18.92 -5.04 8.68
CA PRO A 495 17.48 -4.71 8.70
C PRO A 495 17.23 -3.23 8.93
N LEU A 496 16.11 -2.73 8.42
CA LEU A 496 15.62 -1.37 8.67
C LEU A 496 14.23 -1.46 9.28
N ILE A 497 14.01 -0.79 10.41
CA ILE A 497 12.71 -0.75 11.08
C ILE A 497 12.22 0.70 11.03
N SER A 498 11.10 0.95 10.34
CA SER A 498 10.51 2.28 10.22
C SER A 498 9.64 2.63 11.42
N TYR A 499 8.88 1.66 11.94
CA TYR A 499 7.96 1.89 13.04
C TYR A 499 7.81 0.66 13.96
N VAL A 500 7.62 0.91 15.25
CA VAL A 500 7.27 -0.08 16.27
C VAL A 500 6.10 0.44 17.11
N GLY A 501 4.99 -0.30 17.10
CA GLY A 501 3.80 -0.01 17.88
C GLY A 501 3.60 -1.03 19.01
N ILE A 502 3.17 -0.57 20.17
CA ILE A 502 2.78 -1.42 21.30
C ILE A 502 1.38 -0.98 21.76
N TYR A 503 0.41 -1.89 21.74
CA TYR A 503 -1.01 -1.56 21.96
C TYR A 503 -1.75 -2.57 22.85
N MET A 504 -2.95 -2.17 23.29
CA MET A 504 -3.88 -3.00 24.06
C MET A 504 -5.19 -3.20 23.30
N ASP A 505 -5.32 -4.37 22.68
CA ASP A 505 -6.58 -4.88 22.15
C ASP A 505 -7.43 -5.49 23.28
N LYS A 506 -8.65 -4.98 23.45
CA LYS A 506 -9.61 -5.42 24.47
C LYS A 506 -10.77 -6.23 23.89
N PHE A 507 -10.84 -6.34 22.56
CA PHE A 507 -11.94 -6.91 21.80
C PHE A 507 -11.63 -8.34 21.36
N SER A 508 -10.37 -8.61 21.01
CA SER A 508 -9.85 -9.96 20.81
C SER A 508 -9.92 -10.78 22.11
N VAL A 509 -10.99 -11.56 22.28
CA VAL A 509 -11.15 -12.48 23.41
C VAL A 509 -9.98 -13.46 23.45
N SER A 510 -9.32 -13.58 24.60
CA SER A 510 -8.16 -14.46 24.74
C SER A 510 -8.51 -15.91 24.36
N SER A 511 -7.87 -16.42 23.29
CA SER A 511 -8.21 -17.67 22.61
C SER A 511 -7.80 -18.92 23.39
N ARG A 512 -8.52 -19.20 24.49
CA ARG A 512 -8.35 -20.42 25.30
C ARG A 512 -9.45 -21.48 25.10
N ASN A 513 -10.59 -21.12 24.50
CA ASN A 513 -11.73 -22.04 24.30
C ASN A 513 -12.11 -22.30 22.82
N SER A 514 -11.81 -21.39 21.87
CA SER A 514 -12.22 -21.54 20.47
C SER A 514 -11.56 -22.72 19.75
N SER A 515 -10.27 -22.97 20.02
CA SER A 515 -9.50 -24.06 19.40
C SER A 515 -10.01 -25.47 19.72
N LYS A 516 -10.81 -25.66 20.77
CA LYS A 516 -11.51 -26.94 21.01
C LYS A 516 -12.83 -27.09 20.23
N ILE A 517 -13.46 -25.99 19.82
CA ILE A 517 -14.74 -26.03 19.11
C ILE A 517 -14.51 -26.17 17.61
N THR A 518 -13.57 -25.42 17.04
CA THR A 518 -13.26 -25.49 15.60
C THR A 518 -12.71 -26.85 15.18
N ILE A 519 -11.72 -27.39 15.90
CA ILE A 519 -11.04 -28.65 15.52
C ILE A 519 -12.01 -29.85 15.55
N THR A 520 -12.88 -29.93 16.56
CA THR A 520 -13.87 -31.01 16.62
C THR A 520 -14.89 -30.91 15.48
N ARG A 521 -15.22 -29.69 15.05
CA ARG A 521 -16.20 -29.46 13.98
C ARG A 521 -15.65 -29.81 12.59
N THR A 522 -14.45 -29.34 12.22
CA THR A 522 -13.85 -29.72 10.93
C THR A 522 -13.60 -31.22 10.83
N LEU A 523 -13.19 -31.89 11.90
CA LEU A 523 -13.01 -33.35 11.89
C LEU A 523 -14.32 -34.13 11.69
N GLN A 524 -15.47 -33.60 12.11
CA GLN A 524 -16.77 -34.21 11.83
C GLN A 524 -17.24 -33.93 10.40
N GLU A 525 -17.04 -32.70 9.90
CA GLU A 525 -17.40 -32.29 8.54
C GLU A 525 -16.54 -33.02 7.49
N GLU A 526 -15.24 -33.24 7.73
CA GLU A 526 -14.37 -34.08 6.90
C GLU A 526 -14.77 -35.57 6.93
N GLN A 527 -15.10 -36.13 8.11
CA GLN A 527 -15.52 -37.53 8.21
C GLN A 527 -16.85 -37.78 7.49
N GLN A 528 -17.79 -36.83 7.54
CA GLN A 528 -19.04 -36.93 6.80
C GLN A 528 -18.80 -36.92 5.28
N LEU A 529 -18.02 -35.96 4.77
CA LEU A 529 -17.66 -35.87 3.35
C LEU A 529 -16.90 -37.11 2.83
N ILE A 530 -16.11 -37.76 3.67
CA ILE A 530 -15.44 -39.04 3.33
C ILE A 530 -16.46 -40.20 3.27
N SER A 531 -17.45 -40.23 4.15
CA SER A 531 -18.48 -41.28 4.15
C SER A 531 -19.42 -41.20 2.95
N GLU A 532 -19.78 -39.98 2.52
CA GLU A 532 -20.64 -39.73 1.36
C GLU A 532 -19.93 -40.09 0.05
N ARG A 533 -18.60 -39.87 -0.05
CA ARG A 533 -17.76 -40.28 -1.20
C ARG A 533 -17.45 -41.78 -1.27
N LEU A 534 -17.91 -42.58 -0.31
CA LEU A 534 -17.74 -44.04 -0.29
C LEU A 534 -19.05 -44.80 -0.54
N THR A 535 -20.14 -44.11 -0.86
CA THR A 535 -21.47 -44.68 -1.09
C THR A 535 -22.12 -44.28 -2.43
N THR A 536 -21.34 -43.69 -3.35
CA THR A 536 -21.70 -43.40 -4.75
C THR A 536 -20.62 -43.89 -5.70
#